data_AF-A0A536U559-F1
#
_entry.id   AF-A0A536U559-F1
#
_cell.length_a   1.000
_cell.length_b   1.000
_cell.length_c   1.000
_cell.angle_alpha   90.00
_cell.angle_beta   90.00
_cell.angle_gamma   90.00
#
_symmetry.space_group_name_H-M   'P 1'
#
loop_
_entity.id
_entity.type
_entity.pdbx_description
1 polymer ?
#
loop_
_entity_poly.entity_id
_entity_poly.type
_entity_poly.pdbx_seq_one_letter_code
_entity_poly.pdbx_strand_id
1 'polypeptide(L)'
;EIVELISDITEQTNVLALNAAIQAASAGEAGRGFTVVAEEVQRLAERSGEATKQIEAIVKTIQADTQDAVAAMEKSTVGVVEGTKLSDAAGQALDEIRKVSRDLAELIGGISAQTQKQSASVSDVTRGMQGILKITEETTEGTKQTNVSIGQLTKLAAELRSSVAGFKV
;
A
#
# COMPACT_ATOMS: atom_id res chain seq x y z
N GLU A 1 47.24 -8.64 -18.27
CA GLU A 1 47.81 -7.63 -19.20
C GLU A 1 48.93 -6.79 -18.58
N ILE A 2 48.69 -5.64 -17.91
CA ILE A 2 49.83 -4.80 -17.43
C ILE A 2 50.68 -5.51 -16.36
N VAL A 3 50.04 -6.16 -15.39
CA VAL A 3 50.75 -6.90 -14.32
C VAL A 3 51.57 -8.07 -14.87
N GLU A 4 51.02 -8.76 -15.88
CA GLU A 4 51.68 -9.87 -16.58
C GLU A 4 52.87 -9.39 -17.40
N LEU A 5 52.72 -8.28 -18.14
CA LEU A 5 53.81 -7.62 -18.87
C LEU A 5 54.95 -7.19 -17.93
N ILE A 6 54.63 -6.65 -16.75
CA ILE A 6 55.65 -6.27 -15.75
C ILE A 6 56.33 -7.52 -15.20
N SER A 7 55.60 -8.61 -14.94
CA SER A 7 56.18 -9.89 -14.50
C SER A 7 57.18 -10.42 -15.54
N ASP A 8 56.79 -10.42 -16.82
CA ASP A 8 57.66 -10.85 -17.93
C ASP A 8 58.92 -9.99 -18.04
N ILE A 9 58.79 -8.66 -17.89
CA ILE A 9 59.93 -7.73 -17.88
C ILE A 9 60.86 -8.02 -16.70
N THR A 10 60.32 -8.28 -15.50
CA THR A 10 61.13 -8.59 -14.32
C THR A 10 61.87 -9.93 -14.48
N GLU A 11 61.24 -10.93 -15.09
CA GLU A 11 61.87 -12.22 -15.37
C GLU A 11 62.98 -12.10 -16.42
N GLN A 12 62.74 -11.36 -17.52
CA GLN A 12 63.79 -11.07 -18.51
C GLN A 12 64.95 -10.27 -17.90
N THR A 13 64.66 -9.28 -17.07
CA THR A 13 65.68 -8.49 -16.36
C THR A 13 66.50 -9.36 -15.42
N ASN A 14 65.87 -10.32 -14.73
CA ASN A 14 66.53 -11.28 -13.87
C ASN A 14 67.50 -12.18 -14.65
N VAL A 15 67.07 -12.71 -15.81
CA VAL A 15 67.90 -13.53 -16.70
C VAL A 15 69.06 -12.72 -17.28
N LEU A 16 68.82 -11.46 -17.67
CA LEU A 16 69.85 -10.54 -18.15
C LEU A 16 70.90 -10.24 -17.07
N ALA A 17 70.47 -9.99 -15.83
CA ALA A 17 71.33 -9.74 -14.70
C ALA A 17 72.20 -10.96 -14.35
N LEU A 18 71.62 -12.15 -14.35
CA LEU A 18 72.36 -13.40 -14.13
C LEU A 18 73.43 -13.63 -15.20
N ASN A 19 73.09 -13.44 -16.48
CA ASN A 19 74.05 -13.56 -17.58
C ASN A 19 75.19 -12.54 -17.47
N ALA A 20 74.88 -11.31 -17.04
CA ALA A 20 75.88 -10.28 -16.79
C ALA A 20 76.80 -10.63 -15.60
N ALA A 21 76.25 -11.21 -14.51
CA ALA A 21 77.03 -11.67 -13.37
C ALA A 21 78.00 -12.80 -13.75
N ILE A 22 77.55 -13.76 -14.56
CA ILE A 22 78.39 -14.85 -15.09
C ILE A 22 79.54 -14.30 -15.95
N GLN A 23 79.25 -13.39 -16.87
CA GLN A 23 80.26 -12.78 -17.73
C GLN A 23 81.26 -11.91 -16.94
N ALA A 24 80.77 -11.17 -15.95
CA ALA A 24 81.61 -10.37 -15.06
C ALA A 24 82.55 -11.24 -14.21
N ALA A 25 82.08 -12.39 -13.71
CA ALA A 25 82.91 -13.36 -13.01
C ALA A 25 84.00 -13.97 -13.92
N SER A 26 83.71 -14.18 -15.21
CA SER A 26 84.68 -14.68 -16.19
C SER A 26 85.82 -13.68 -16.50
N ALA A 27 85.63 -12.38 -16.22
CA ALA A 27 86.61 -11.33 -16.45
C ALA A 27 87.60 -11.14 -15.27
N GLY A 28 87.47 -11.92 -14.19
CA GLY A 28 88.39 -11.90 -13.04
C GLY A 28 88.38 -10.55 -12.29
N GLU A 29 89.56 -10.05 -11.90
CA GLU A 29 89.71 -8.80 -11.14
C GLU A 29 89.12 -7.56 -11.85
N ALA A 30 89.11 -7.53 -13.20
CA ALA A 30 88.56 -6.42 -13.97
C ALA A 30 87.01 -6.39 -13.95
N GLY A 31 86.35 -7.52 -13.69
CA GLY A 31 84.89 -7.66 -13.69
C GLY A 31 84.22 -7.46 -12.32
N ARG A 32 85.01 -7.31 -11.25
CA ARG A 32 84.53 -7.32 -9.85
C ARG A 32 83.46 -6.26 -9.57
N GLY A 33 83.60 -5.05 -10.12
CA GLY A 33 82.60 -3.99 -10.01
C GLY A 33 81.32 -4.27 -10.79
N PHE A 34 81.42 -4.95 -11.95
CA PHE A 34 80.25 -5.34 -12.75
C PHE A 34 79.47 -6.48 -12.12
N THR A 35 80.14 -7.42 -11.43
CA THR A 35 79.47 -8.49 -10.68
C THR A 35 78.55 -7.93 -9.60
N VAL A 36 79.02 -6.95 -8.82
CA VAL A 36 78.21 -6.31 -7.76
C VAL A 36 76.98 -5.60 -8.34
N VAL A 37 77.14 -4.92 -9.47
CA VAL A 37 76.01 -4.26 -10.14
C VAL A 37 75.01 -5.28 -10.68
N ALA A 38 75.49 -6.38 -11.28
CA ALA A 38 74.63 -7.43 -11.81
C ALA A 38 73.83 -8.13 -10.69
N GLU A 39 74.45 -8.42 -9.54
CA GLU A 39 73.77 -8.97 -8.37
C GLU A 39 72.70 -8.02 -7.81
N GLU A 40 72.96 -6.70 -7.77
CA GLU A 40 71.97 -5.73 -7.30
C GLU A 40 70.80 -5.57 -8.29
N VAL A 41 71.06 -5.63 -9.60
CA VAL A 41 69.98 -5.66 -10.62
C VAL A 41 69.14 -6.93 -10.51
N GLN A 42 69.78 -8.08 -10.27
CA GLN A 42 69.09 -9.35 -10.05
C GLN A 42 68.16 -9.25 -8.82
N ARG A 43 68.70 -8.76 -7.69
CA ARG A 43 67.95 -8.56 -6.45
C ARG A 43 66.78 -7.58 -6.62
N LEU A 44 66.97 -6.53 -7.41
CA LEU A 44 65.89 -5.58 -7.73
C LEU A 44 64.81 -6.23 -8.60
N ALA A 45 65.19 -7.01 -9.61
CA ALA A 45 64.26 -7.73 -10.47
C ALA A 45 63.41 -8.75 -9.69
N GLU A 46 64.03 -9.52 -8.78
CA GLU A 46 63.32 -10.45 -7.89
C GLU A 46 62.31 -9.72 -6.98
N ARG A 47 62.72 -8.62 -6.35
CA ARG A 47 61.82 -7.79 -5.51
C ARG A 47 60.68 -7.17 -6.30
N SER A 48 60.94 -6.69 -7.51
CA SER A 48 59.91 -6.16 -8.41
C SER A 48 58.94 -7.24 -8.86
N GLY A 49 59.41 -8.46 -9.13
CA GLY A 49 58.57 -9.61 -9.46
C GLY A 49 57.67 -10.03 -8.28
N GLU A 50 58.21 -10.06 -7.07
CA GLU A 50 57.42 -10.35 -5.86
C GLU A 50 56.33 -9.29 -5.61
N ALA A 51 56.67 -8.00 -5.72
CA ALA A 51 55.71 -6.91 -5.61
C ALA A 51 54.62 -7.00 -6.69
N THR A 52 54.99 -7.37 -7.92
CA THR A 52 54.04 -7.53 -9.03
C THR A 52 53.05 -8.66 -8.77
N LYS A 53 53.50 -9.79 -8.18
CA LYS A 53 52.60 -10.89 -7.75
C LYS A 53 51.63 -10.47 -6.65
N GLN A 54 52.09 -9.66 -5.69
CA GLN A 54 51.21 -9.12 -4.65
C GLN A 54 50.14 -8.19 -5.25
N ILE A 55 50.53 -7.33 -6.21
CA ILE A 55 49.59 -6.48 -6.94
C ILE A 55 48.59 -7.33 -7.73
N GLU A 56 49.03 -8.41 -8.38
CA GLU A 56 48.13 -9.32 -9.11
C GLU A 56 47.04 -9.89 -8.20
N ALA A 57 47.43 -10.36 -7.01
CA ALA A 57 46.49 -10.89 -6.02
C ALA A 57 45.48 -9.82 -5.59
N ILE A 58 45.93 -8.59 -5.29
CA ILE A 58 45.05 -7.49 -4.92
C ILE A 58 44.07 -7.15 -6.05
N VAL A 59 44.55 -7.08 -7.30
CA VAL A 59 43.70 -6.79 -8.46
C VAL A 59 42.64 -7.88 -8.65
N LYS A 60 43.00 -9.16 -8.51
CA LYS A 60 42.04 -10.27 -8.58
C LYS A 60 40.97 -10.17 -7.49
N THR A 61 41.36 -9.84 -6.25
CA THR A 61 40.41 -9.61 -5.17
C THR A 61 39.48 -8.45 -5.48
N ILE A 62 40.01 -7.30 -5.94
CA ILE A 62 39.19 -6.14 -6.31
C ILE A 62 38.20 -6.50 -7.44
N GLN A 63 38.64 -7.28 -8.44
CA GLN A 63 37.78 -7.73 -9.52
C GLN A 63 36.64 -8.63 -9.03
N ALA A 64 36.94 -9.56 -8.12
CA ALA A 64 35.93 -10.42 -7.49
C ALA A 64 34.93 -9.59 -6.67
N ASP A 65 35.43 -8.72 -5.78
CA ASP A 65 34.59 -7.82 -4.97
C ASP A 65 33.71 -6.91 -5.83
N THR A 66 34.25 -6.45 -6.97
CA THR A 66 33.49 -5.63 -7.94
C THR A 66 32.37 -6.44 -8.60
N GLN A 67 32.61 -7.70 -8.98
CA GLN A 67 31.57 -8.57 -9.52
C GLN A 67 30.48 -8.85 -8.48
N ASP A 68 30.86 -9.10 -7.22
CA ASP A 68 29.91 -9.30 -6.13
C ASP A 68 29.06 -8.05 -5.88
N ALA A 69 29.67 -6.86 -5.91
CA ALA A 69 28.97 -5.59 -5.80
C ALA A 69 27.97 -5.39 -6.94
N VAL A 70 28.35 -5.73 -8.18
CA VAL A 70 27.44 -5.67 -9.35
C VAL A 70 26.25 -6.61 -9.16
N ALA A 71 26.49 -7.87 -8.76
CA ALA A 71 25.42 -8.83 -8.51
C ALA A 71 24.46 -8.37 -7.39
N ALA A 72 25.01 -7.78 -6.32
CA ALA A 72 24.21 -7.20 -5.24
C ALA A 72 23.36 -6.01 -5.72
N MET A 73 23.91 -5.16 -6.60
CA MET A 73 23.18 -4.04 -7.21
C MET A 73 22.06 -4.52 -8.14
N GLU A 74 22.29 -5.55 -8.95
CA GLU A 74 21.25 -6.15 -9.80
C GLU A 74 20.11 -6.72 -8.97
N LYS A 75 20.42 -7.49 -7.92
CA LYS A 75 19.43 -8.01 -6.98
C LYS A 75 18.63 -6.89 -6.30
N SER A 76 19.32 -5.84 -5.88
CA SER A 76 18.67 -4.67 -5.26
C SER A 76 17.73 -3.96 -6.25
N THR A 77 18.13 -3.85 -7.51
CA THR A 77 17.30 -3.26 -8.57
C THR A 77 16.02 -4.06 -8.78
N VAL A 78 16.12 -5.39 -8.84
CA VAL A 78 14.93 -6.27 -8.92
C VAL A 78 14.02 -6.07 -7.71
N GLY A 79 14.58 -6.03 -6.49
CA GLY A 79 13.82 -5.79 -5.28
C GLY A 79 13.09 -4.44 -5.26
N VAL A 80 13.74 -3.37 -5.76
CA VAL A 80 13.10 -2.04 -5.90
C VAL A 80 11.96 -2.09 -6.90
N VAL A 81 12.13 -2.76 -8.05
CA VAL A 81 11.06 -2.89 -9.05
C VAL A 81 9.86 -3.66 -8.48
N GLU A 82 10.09 -4.72 -7.72
CA GLU A 82 9.01 -5.46 -7.06
C GLU A 82 8.32 -4.62 -5.97
N GLY A 83 9.09 -3.92 -5.14
CA GLY A 83 8.57 -3.05 -4.09
C GLY A 83 7.75 -1.88 -4.65
N THR A 84 8.16 -1.30 -5.78
CA THR A 84 7.39 -0.24 -6.46
C THR A 84 6.06 -0.77 -7.00
N LYS A 85 6.03 -1.96 -7.60
CA LYS A 85 4.78 -2.61 -8.04
C LYS A 85 3.82 -2.87 -6.88
N LEU A 86 4.33 -3.38 -5.76
CA LEU A 86 3.51 -3.62 -4.57
C LEU A 86 2.95 -2.30 -4.00
N SER A 87 3.77 -1.25 -3.98
CA SER A 87 3.36 0.07 -3.53
C SER A 87 2.28 0.68 -4.43
N ASP A 88 2.38 0.50 -5.74
CA ASP A 88 1.37 0.96 -6.71
C ASP A 88 0.04 0.21 -6.52
N ALA A 89 0.09 -1.11 -6.35
CA ALA A 89 -1.09 -1.92 -6.05
C ALA A 89 -1.77 -1.49 -4.74
N ALA A 90 -1.00 -1.19 -3.70
CA ALA A 90 -1.52 -0.64 -2.45
C ALA A 90 -2.16 0.75 -2.66
N GLY A 91 -1.57 1.60 -3.51
CA GLY A 91 -2.13 2.88 -3.91
C GLY A 91 -3.49 2.75 -4.59
N GLN A 92 -3.61 1.83 -5.55
CA GLN A 92 -4.87 1.54 -6.25
C GLN A 92 -5.96 1.06 -5.28
N ALA A 93 -5.63 0.14 -4.37
CA ALA A 93 -6.57 -0.34 -3.35
C ALA A 93 -7.05 0.78 -2.42
N LEU A 94 -6.16 1.70 -2.02
CA LEU A 94 -6.54 2.86 -1.21
C LEU A 94 -7.45 3.84 -1.97
N ASP A 95 -7.26 4.01 -3.27
CA ASP A 95 -8.14 4.83 -4.09
C ASP A 95 -9.54 4.20 -4.27
N GLU A 96 -9.62 2.88 -4.38
CA GLU A 96 -10.90 2.17 -4.35
C GLU A 96 -11.63 2.35 -3.01
N ILE A 97 -10.91 2.19 -1.88
CA ILE A 97 -11.46 2.43 -0.53
C ILE A 97 -11.97 3.87 -0.43
N ARG A 98 -11.21 4.85 -0.95
CA ARG A 98 -11.61 6.27 -0.95
C ARG A 98 -12.88 6.51 -1.79
N LYS A 99 -13.04 5.80 -2.91
CA LYS A 99 -14.25 5.89 -3.73
C LYS A 99 -15.45 5.31 -3.00
N VAL A 100 -15.35 4.07 -2.50
CA VAL A 100 -16.41 3.42 -1.72
C VAL A 100 -16.81 4.24 -0.49
N SER A 101 -15.84 4.84 0.21
CA SER A 101 -16.11 5.70 1.36
C SER A 101 -16.90 6.95 1.00
N ARG A 102 -16.66 7.55 -0.17
CA ARG A 102 -17.43 8.70 -0.68
C ARG A 102 -18.84 8.30 -1.04
N ASP A 103 -19.01 7.20 -1.78
CA ASP A 103 -20.32 6.68 -2.17
C ASP A 103 -21.17 6.35 -0.92
N LEU A 104 -20.53 5.78 0.11
CA LEU A 104 -21.19 5.50 1.40
C LEU A 104 -21.63 6.78 2.11
N ALA A 105 -20.80 7.82 2.12
CA ALA A 105 -21.14 9.11 2.73
C ALA A 105 -22.34 9.76 2.02
N GLU A 106 -22.41 9.68 0.69
CA GLU A 106 -23.55 10.16 -0.09
C GLU A 106 -24.82 9.37 0.24
N LEU A 107 -24.73 8.04 0.31
CA LEU A 107 -25.85 7.18 0.68
C LEU A 107 -26.38 7.49 2.07
N ILE A 108 -25.50 7.70 3.06
CA ILE A 108 -25.87 8.09 4.42
C ILE A 108 -26.59 9.45 4.41
N GLY A 109 -26.09 10.41 3.62
CA GLY A 109 -26.75 11.69 3.41
C GLY A 109 -28.19 11.53 2.86
N GLY A 110 -28.35 10.66 1.87
CA GLY A 110 -29.67 10.32 1.30
C GLY A 110 -30.61 9.67 2.30
N ILE A 111 -30.13 8.70 3.09
CA ILE A 111 -30.90 8.04 4.15
C ILE A 111 -31.34 9.04 5.22
N SER A 112 -30.46 9.94 5.64
CA SER A 112 -30.78 10.99 6.61
C SER A 112 -31.89 11.91 6.10
N ALA A 113 -31.77 12.38 4.86
CA ALA A 113 -32.80 13.20 4.23
C ALA A 113 -34.15 12.47 4.11
N GLN A 114 -34.14 11.19 3.75
CA GLN A 114 -35.35 10.38 3.66
C GLN A 114 -35.99 10.14 5.03
N THR A 115 -35.19 9.92 6.06
CA THR A 115 -35.65 9.77 7.44
C THR A 115 -36.31 11.06 7.95
N GLN A 116 -35.76 12.22 7.60
CA GLN A 116 -36.36 13.51 7.94
C GLN A 116 -37.74 13.69 7.27
N LYS A 117 -37.86 13.33 5.99
CA LYS A 117 -39.15 13.34 5.28
C LYS A 117 -40.16 12.38 5.91
N GLN A 118 -39.72 11.17 6.26
CA GLN A 118 -40.57 10.17 6.90
C GLN A 118 -41.09 10.65 8.25
N SER A 119 -40.25 11.31 9.06
CA SER A 119 -40.67 11.93 10.33
C SER A 119 -41.77 12.98 10.13
N ALA A 120 -41.64 13.83 9.11
CA ALA A 120 -42.68 14.80 8.76
C ALA A 120 -43.99 14.11 8.34
N SER A 121 -43.91 13.08 7.48
CA SER A 121 -45.10 12.30 7.09
C SER A 121 -45.78 11.63 8.29
N VAL A 122 -45.01 11.10 9.25
CA VAL A 122 -45.57 10.53 10.50
C VAL A 122 -46.30 11.59 11.32
N SER A 123 -45.82 12.83 11.35
CA SER A 123 -46.53 13.95 11.99
C SER A 123 -47.88 14.21 11.33
N ASP A 124 -47.93 14.19 9.99
CA ASP A 124 -49.19 14.36 9.26
C ASP A 124 -50.17 13.20 9.47
N VAL A 125 -49.68 11.96 9.49
CA VAL A 125 -50.51 10.79 9.85
C VAL A 125 -51.07 10.94 11.27
N THR A 126 -50.25 11.38 12.22
CA THR A 126 -50.68 11.61 13.61
C THR A 126 -51.80 12.66 13.67
N ARG A 127 -51.67 13.76 12.91
CA ARG A 127 -52.72 14.79 12.80
C ARG A 127 -54.00 14.23 12.18
N GLY A 128 -53.89 13.39 11.15
CA GLY A 128 -55.02 12.70 10.55
C GLY A 128 -55.77 11.81 11.55
N MET A 129 -55.02 11.05 12.36
CA MET A 129 -55.59 10.20 13.41
C MET A 129 -56.33 11.00 14.49
N GLN A 130 -55.82 12.17 14.87
CA GLN A 130 -56.54 13.08 15.78
C GLN A 130 -57.86 13.56 15.17
N GLY A 131 -57.89 13.84 13.87
CA GLY A 131 -59.12 14.19 13.15
C GLY A 131 -60.14 13.05 13.14
N ILE A 132 -59.69 11.82 12.90
CA ILE A 132 -60.55 10.61 12.94
C ILE A 132 -61.14 10.41 14.34
N LEU A 133 -60.32 10.58 15.39
CA LEU A 133 -60.79 10.48 16.77
C LEU A 133 -61.91 11.48 17.04
N LYS A 134 -61.72 12.75 16.65
CA LYS A 134 -62.75 13.79 16.81
C LYS A 134 -64.05 13.45 16.09
N ILE A 135 -63.99 13.00 14.83
CA ILE A 135 -65.18 12.58 14.07
C ILE A 135 -65.88 11.40 14.75
N THR A 136 -65.11 10.46 15.32
CA THR A 136 -65.65 9.31 16.04
C THR A 136 -66.38 9.73 17.30
N GLU A 137 -65.86 10.71 18.04
CA GLU A 137 -66.51 11.31 19.22
C GLU A 137 -67.82 12.02 18.83
N GLU A 138 -67.79 12.86 17.79
CA GLU A 138 -68.98 13.56 17.26
C GLU A 138 -70.05 12.56 16.79
N THR A 139 -69.65 11.50 16.09
CA THR A 139 -70.55 10.44 15.62
C THR A 139 -71.17 9.68 16.78
N THR A 140 -70.39 9.39 17.82
CA THR A 140 -70.88 8.72 19.03
C THR A 140 -71.93 9.58 19.75
N GLU A 141 -71.69 10.88 19.85
CA GLU A 141 -72.63 11.81 20.47
C GLU A 141 -73.91 11.97 19.65
N GLY A 142 -73.81 12.12 18.33
CA GLY A 142 -74.96 12.13 17.42
C GLY A 142 -75.80 10.85 17.50
N THR A 143 -75.14 9.70 17.67
CA THR A 143 -75.81 8.40 17.87
C THR A 143 -76.60 8.36 19.20
N LYS A 144 -76.03 8.88 20.30
CA LYS A 144 -76.74 8.99 21.58
C LYS A 144 -77.96 9.89 21.45
N GLN A 145 -77.82 11.05 20.81
CA GLN A 145 -78.92 11.97 20.60
C GLN A 145 -80.05 11.33 19.77
N THR A 146 -79.68 10.59 18.73
CA THR A 146 -80.63 9.82 17.91
C THR A 146 -81.38 8.78 18.75
N ASN A 147 -80.70 8.07 19.65
CA ASN A 147 -81.32 7.11 20.55
C ASN A 147 -82.34 7.79 21.49
N VAL A 148 -82.01 8.95 22.06
CA VAL A 148 -82.94 9.76 22.86
C VAL A 148 -84.19 10.14 22.06
N SER A 149 -84.03 10.63 20.83
CA SER A 149 -85.15 10.99 19.96
C SER A 149 -86.02 9.78 19.60
N ILE A 150 -85.42 8.62 19.34
CA ILE A 150 -86.16 7.36 19.11
C ILE A 150 -86.98 6.97 20.35
N GLY A 151 -86.43 7.13 21.56
CA GLY A 151 -87.16 6.91 22.80
C GLY A 151 -88.36 7.85 22.96
N GLN A 152 -88.19 9.14 22.64
CA GLN A 152 -89.27 10.13 22.65
C GLN A 152 -90.36 9.81 21.62
N LEU A 153 -89.98 9.45 20.39
CA LEU A 153 -90.91 9.05 19.33
C LEU A 153 -91.72 7.80 19.73
N THR A 154 -91.08 6.82 20.37
CA THR A 154 -91.74 5.62 20.89
C THR A 154 -92.80 5.99 21.94
N LYS A 155 -92.47 6.91 22.85
CA LYS A 155 -93.41 7.42 23.85
C LYS A 155 -94.60 8.14 23.21
N LEU A 156 -94.34 9.05 22.26
CA LEU A 156 -95.38 9.77 21.54
C LEU A 156 -96.31 8.82 20.76
N ALA A 157 -95.75 7.81 20.09
CA ALA A 157 -96.53 6.79 19.40
C ALA A 157 -97.43 6.00 20.36
N ALA A 158 -96.95 5.69 21.56
CA ALA A 158 -97.74 5.03 22.60
C ALA A 158 -98.88 5.93 23.12
N GLU A 159 -98.62 7.22 23.35
CA GLU A 159 -99.62 8.21 23.76
C GLU A 159 -100.71 8.40 22.70
N LEU A 160 -100.33 8.54 21.42
CA LEU A 160 -101.27 8.61 20.30
C LEU A 160 -102.13 7.34 20.20
N ARG A 161 -101.52 6.15 20.36
CA ARG A 161 -102.26 4.88 20.35
C ARG A 161 -103.28 4.81 21.49
N SER A 162 -102.90 5.29 22.68
CA SER A 162 -103.80 5.37 23.84
C SER A 162 -104.96 6.34 23.60
N SER A 163 -104.67 7.53 23.06
CA SER A 163 -105.69 8.53 22.74
C SER A 163 -106.71 8.02 21.72
N VAL A 164 -106.25 7.39 20.63
CA VAL A 164 -107.14 6.81 19.61
C VAL A 164 -107.96 5.63 20.14
N ALA A 165 -107.42 4.83 21.06
CA ALA A 165 -108.17 3.75 21.70
C ALA A 165 -109.38 4.26 22.50
N GLY A 166 -109.30 5.48 23.06
CA GLY A 166 -110.43 6.13 23.74
C GLY A 166 -111.57 6.57 22.82
N PHE A 167 -111.35 6.67 21.51
CA PHE A 167 -112.38 6.98 20.51
C PHE A 167 -112.99 5.73 19.85
N LYS A 168 -112.50 4.53 20.18
CA LYS A 168 -113.03 3.27 19.69
C LYS A 168 -114.19 2.84 20.60
N VAL A 169 -115.39 3.36 20.33
CA VAL A 169 -116.68 2.90 20.88
C VAL A 169 -117.20 1.74 20.05
#